data_AF-A0A914HAS9-F1
#
_entry.id   AF-A0A914HAS9-F1
#
_cell.length_a   1.000
_cell.length_b   1.000
_cell.length_c   1.000
_cell.angle_alpha   90.00
_cell.angle_beta   90.00
_cell.angle_gamma   90.00
#
_symmetry.space_group_name_H-M   'P 1'
#
loop_
_entity.id
_entity.type
_entity.pdbx_description
1 polymer ?
#
loop_
_entity_poly.entity_id
_entity_poly.type
_entity_poly.pdbx_seq_one_letter_code
_entity_poly.pdbx_strand_id
1 'polypeptide(L)'
;MDELKKEFSGKQIWASVDETTDKKGRYVANLIIGVLDCKLNKPVLVAVKYLEKTNNETIARFVNDNLRTFISAENLLLFVTDGARYMIKAAKGLKMFYPNLIHLTCVCHGLNRVCEAIRAHFVDVDELIARKFLICNCKNNC
;
A
#
# COMPACT_ATOMS: atom_id res chain seq x y z
N MET A 1 -2.07 -1.06 22.42
CA MET A 1 -1.95 0.33 21.94
C MET A 1 -0.89 1.12 22.70
N ASP A 2 -0.81 1.00 24.03
CA ASP A 2 0.16 1.78 24.83
C ASP A 2 1.63 1.44 24.54
N GLU A 3 1.94 0.20 24.19
CA GLU A 3 3.27 -0.21 23.71
C GLU A 3 3.66 0.48 22.41
N LEU A 4 2.74 0.52 21.43
CA LEU A 4 2.93 1.26 20.18
C LEU A 4 3.12 2.75 20.44
N LYS A 5 2.36 3.33 21.38
CA LYS A 5 2.56 4.74 21.75
C LYS A 5 3.99 4.98 22.21
N LYS A 6 4.53 4.12 23.08
CA LYS A 6 5.91 4.24 23.58
C LYS A 6 6.94 4.04 22.47
N GLU A 7 6.71 3.09 21.58
CA GLU A 7 7.64 2.78 20.49
C GLU A 7 7.75 3.93 19.48
N PHE A 8 6.62 4.58 19.16
CA PHE A 8 6.50 5.58 18.12
C PHE A 8 6.51 7.03 18.62
N SER A 9 6.44 7.25 19.95
CA SER A 9 6.47 8.58 20.55
C SER A 9 7.75 9.34 20.20
N GLY A 10 7.61 10.58 19.71
CA GLY A 10 8.73 11.47 19.39
C GLY A 10 9.57 11.06 18.17
N LYS A 11 9.23 9.98 17.47
CA LYS A 11 9.98 9.52 16.29
C LYS A 11 9.30 9.97 15.00
N GLN A 12 10.10 10.11 13.94
CA GLN A 12 9.59 10.33 12.59
C GLN A 12 9.06 9.01 12.01
N ILE A 13 7.91 9.07 11.36
CA ILE A 13 7.14 7.87 10.94
C ILE A 13 6.80 7.98 9.46
N TRP A 14 6.89 6.84 8.79
CA TRP A 14 6.26 6.61 7.50
C TRP A 14 5.05 5.69 7.67
N ALA A 15 4.00 5.96 6.90
CA ALA A 15 2.82 5.11 6.82
C ALA A 15 2.62 4.66 5.38
N SER A 16 2.20 3.40 5.21
CA SER A 16 1.77 2.86 3.93
C SER A 16 0.34 2.36 4.04
N VAL A 17 -0.46 2.69 3.03
CA VAL A 17 -1.81 2.15 2.89
C VAL A 17 -1.91 1.41 1.58
N ASP A 18 -2.44 0.19 1.66
CA ASP A 18 -2.73 -0.64 0.51
C ASP A 18 -4.16 -1.15 0.58
N GLU A 19 -4.85 -1.04 -0.53
CA GLU A 19 -6.22 -1.52 -0.71
C GLU A 19 -6.19 -2.81 -1.52
N THR A 20 -6.80 -3.86 -0.98
CA THR A 20 -6.99 -5.11 -1.69
C THR A 20 -8.47 -5.43 -1.79
N THR A 21 -8.83 -6.20 -2.81
CA THR A 21 -10.16 -6.77 -2.96
C THR A 21 -10.11 -8.23 -2.58
N ASP A 22 -10.98 -8.66 -1.66
CA ASP A 22 -11.06 -10.06 -1.29
C ASP A 22 -11.80 -10.91 -2.34
N LYS A 23 -11.83 -12.23 -2.15
CA LYS A 23 -12.53 -13.16 -3.08
C LYS A 23 -14.04 -12.92 -3.19
N LYS A 24 -14.64 -12.18 -2.25
CA LYS A 24 -16.06 -11.82 -2.26
C LYS A 24 -16.30 -10.41 -2.81
N GLY A 25 -15.28 -9.75 -3.37
CA GLY A 25 -15.38 -8.40 -3.94
C GLY A 25 -15.40 -7.29 -2.89
N ARG A 26 -15.07 -7.58 -1.62
CA ARG A 26 -15.06 -6.59 -0.54
C ARG A 26 -13.72 -5.88 -0.50
N TYR A 27 -13.75 -4.56 -0.37
CA TYR A 27 -12.54 -3.76 -0.23
C TYR A 27 -11.98 -3.88 1.19
N VAL A 28 -10.69 -4.12 1.29
CA VAL A 28 -9.95 -4.22 2.55
C VAL A 28 -8.79 -3.24 2.50
N ALA A 29 -8.74 -2.31 3.45
CA ALA A 29 -7.62 -1.39 3.60
C ALA A 29 -6.69 -1.86 4.71
N ASN A 30 -5.40 -1.91 4.39
CA ASN A 30 -4.32 -2.26 5.29
C ASN A 30 -3.51 -0.99 5.59
N LEU A 31 -3.23 -0.74 6.87
CA LEU A 31 -2.38 0.36 7.31
C LEU A 31 -1.16 -0.20 8.03
N ILE A 32 0.00 0.05 7.45
CA ILE A 32 1.29 -0.31 8.02
C ILE A 32 2.03 0.99 8.35
N ILE A 33 2.74 1.00 9.48
CA ILE A 33 3.62 2.11 9.85
C ILE A 33 5.02 1.60 10.15
N GLY A 34 6.01 2.47 9.99
CA GLY A 34 7.37 2.21 10.43
C GLY A 34 8.06 3.48 10.85
N VAL A 35 9.08 3.33 11.69
CA VAL A 35 9.97 4.44 12.05
C VAL A 35 10.87 4.76 10.85
N LEU A 36 10.95 6.03 10.50
CA LEU A 36 11.90 6.53 9.52
C LEU A 36 13.27 6.70 10.21
N ASP A 37 14.13 5.69 10.07
CA ASP A 37 15.47 5.62 10.65
C ASP A 37 16.43 5.00 9.64
N CYS A 38 17.72 5.23 9.84
CA CYS A 38 18.82 4.64 9.07
C CYS A 38 18.94 3.12 9.31
N LYS A 39 18.35 2.62 10.40
CA LYS A 39 18.35 1.22 10.79
C LYS A 39 17.14 0.49 10.24
N LEU A 40 17.33 -0.79 9.93
CA LEU A 40 16.25 -1.65 9.47
C LEU A 40 15.28 -1.92 10.63
N ASN A 41 14.19 -1.16 10.69
CA ASN A 41 13.11 -1.37 11.67
C ASN A 41 12.02 -2.25 11.06
N LYS A 42 11.45 -3.15 11.86
CA LYS A 42 10.31 -3.96 11.42
C LYS A 42 9.06 -3.09 11.37
N PRO A 43 8.42 -2.93 10.20
CA PRO A 43 7.16 -2.21 10.12
C PRO A 43 6.06 -2.98 10.86
N VAL A 44 5.09 -2.24 11.40
CA VAL A 44 3.98 -2.76 12.19
C VAL A 44 2.67 -2.57 11.42
N LEU A 45 1.88 -3.64 11.32
CA LEU A 45 0.52 -3.58 10.80
C LEU A 45 -0.41 -3.02 11.90
N VAL A 46 -0.90 -1.81 11.71
CA VAL A 46 -1.73 -1.09 12.70
C VAL A 46 -3.19 -1.48 12.58
N ALA A 47 -3.69 -1.57 11.35
CA ALA A 47 -5.10 -1.82 11.11
C ALA A 47 -5.34 -2.55 9.79
N VAL A 48 -6.32 -3.43 9.80
CA VAL A 48 -6.94 -4.04 8.63
C VAL A 48 -8.44 -3.84 8.77
N LYS A 49 -9.08 -3.13 7.84
CA LYS A 49 -10.52 -2.87 7.91
C LYS A 49 -11.19 -3.08 6.56
N TYR A 50 -12.38 -3.66 6.61
CA TYR A 50 -13.27 -3.67 5.45
C TYR A 50 -13.80 -2.26 5.21
N LEU A 51 -13.80 -1.84 3.95
CA LEU A 51 -14.36 -0.57 3.51
C LEU A 51 -15.58 -0.83 2.63
N GLU A 52 -16.65 -0.07 2.84
CA GLU A 52 -17.83 -0.12 1.95
C GLU A 52 -17.52 0.46 0.57
N LYS A 53 -16.67 1.50 0.53
CA LYS A 53 -16.22 2.18 -0.69
C LYS A 53 -14.77 2.63 -0.56
N THR A 54 -14.03 2.55 -1.66
CA THR A 54 -12.67 3.09 -1.79
C THR A 54 -12.76 4.50 -2.40
N ASN A 55 -12.89 5.50 -1.54
CA ASN A 55 -12.80 6.90 -1.93
C ASN A 55 -11.82 7.66 -1.03
N ASN A 56 -11.46 8.86 -1.47
CA ASN A 56 -10.46 9.68 -0.81
C ASN A 56 -10.79 9.99 0.66
N GLU A 57 -12.06 10.25 0.96
CA GLU A 57 -12.52 10.59 2.32
C GLU A 57 -12.46 9.38 3.25
N THR A 58 -12.87 8.21 2.75
CA THR A 58 -12.88 6.97 3.52
C THR A 58 -11.46 6.57 3.90
N ILE A 59 -10.51 6.71 2.98
CA ILE A 59 -9.09 6.43 3.25
C ILE A 59 -8.49 7.45 4.20
N ALA A 60 -8.72 8.75 3.98
CA ALA A 60 -8.23 9.77 4.89
C ALA A 60 -8.78 9.57 6.32
N ARG A 61 -10.06 9.26 6.46
CA ARG A 61 -10.68 8.93 7.75
C ARG A 61 -10.07 7.67 8.35
N PHE A 62 -9.91 6.60 7.57
CA PHE A 62 -9.29 5.35 8.01
C PHE A 62 -7.89 5.59 8.58
N VAL A 63 -7.03 6.33 7.89
CA VAL A 63 -5.68 6.65 8.38
C VAL A 63 -5.76 7.50 9.64
N ASN A 64 -6.55 8.59 9.61
CA ASN A 64 -6.61 9.52 10.73
C ASN A 64 -7.15 8.87 12.02
N ASP A 65 -8.22 8.07 11.91
CA ASP A 65 -8.83 7.40 13.07
C ASP A 65 -7.86 6.42 13.75
N ASN A 66 -7.01 5.75 12.96
CA ASN A 66 -6.06 4.80 13.50
C ASN A 66 -4.79 5.47 14.02
N LEU A 67 -4.29 6.55 13.42
CA LEU A 67 -2.99 7.15 13.79
C LEU A 67 -3.08 8.27 14.83
N ARG A 68 -4.14 9.10 14.83
CA ARG A 68 -4.23 10.31 15.67
C ARG A 68 -4.09 10.05 17.17
N THR A 69 -4.38 8.83 17.60
CA THR A 69 -4.44 8.43 19.02
C THR A 69 -3.04 8.26 19.63
N PHE A 70 -2.00 8.10 18.80
CA PHE A 70 -0.65 7.80 19.29
C PHE A 70 0.51 8.39 18.48
N ILE A 71 0.22 9.04 17.34
CA ILE A 71 1.22 9.74 16.54
C ILE A 71 0.91 11.23 16.57
N SER A 72 1.92 12.04 16.90
CA SER A 72 1.82 13.49 16.77
C SER A 72 1.70 13.89 15.30
N ALA A 73 0.85 14.87 15.00
CA ALA A 73 0.61 15.36 13.63
C ALA A 73 1.90 15.67 12.85
N GLU A 74 2.91 16.23 13.53
CA GLU A 74 4.19 16.64 12.94
C GLU A 74 5.13 15.47 12.63
N ASN A 75 4.89 14.31 13.23
CA ASN A 75 5.79 13.15 13.17
C ASN A 75 5.51 12.23 11.98
N LEU A 76 4.33 12.35 11.35
CA LEU A 76 4.02 11.61 10.13
C LEU A 76 4.59 12.33 8.91
N LEU A 77 5.70 11.82 8.38
CA LEU A 77 6.44 12.49 7.30
C LEU A 77 6.15 11.88 5.93
N LEU A 78 6.10 10.56 5.83
CA LEU A 78 5.92 9.88 4.55
C LEU A 78 4.60 9.12 4.52
N PHE A 79 3.87 9.27 3.44
CA PHE A 79 2.65 8.53 3.17
C PHE A 79 2.77 7.83 1.81
N VAL A 80 2.92 6.51 1.84
CA VAL A 80 3.17 5.68 0.66
C VAL A 80 1.87 4.97 0.27
N THR A 81 1.38 5.20 -0.93
CA THR A 81 0.17 4.53 -1.45
C THR A 81 0.31 4.27 -2.94
N ASP A 82 -0.65 3.58 -3.56
CA ASP A 82 -0.76 3.62 -5.02
C ASP A 82 -0.94 5.06 -5.55
N GLY A 83 -0.70 5.21 -6.86
CA GLY A 83 -0.77 6.49 -7.56
C GLY A 83 -2.16 6.86 -8.06
N ALA A 84 -3.24 6.20 -7.59
CA ALA A 84 -4.58 6.51 -8.04
C ALA A 84 -5.01 7.92 -7.60
N ARG A 85 -5.87 8.55 -8.42
CA ARG A 85 -6.31 9.94 -8.20
C ARG A 85 -6.94 10.15 -6.82
N TYR A 86 -7.69 9.17 -6.32
CA TYR A 86 -8.33 9.27 -5.01
C TYR A 86 -7.32 9.13 -3.86
N MET A 87 -6.23 8.36 -4.00
CA MET A 87 -5.16 8.28 -3.01
C MET A 87 -4.41 9.60 -2.90
N ILE A 88 -4.07 10.22 -4.04
CA ILE A 88 -3.46 11.56 -4.07
C ILE A 88 -4.39 12.57 -3.39
N LYS A 89 -5.71 12.48 -3.65
CA LYS A 89 -6.70 13.35 -2.99
C LYS A 89 -6.83 13.05 -1.50
N ALA A 90 -6.73 11.79 -1.07
CA ALA A 90 -6.73 11.39 0.33
C ALA A 90 -5.50 11.95 1.06
N ALA A 91 -4.32 11.85 0.46
CA ALA A 91 -3.07 12.38 1.00
C ALA A 91 -3.13 13.91 1.15
N LYS A 92 -3.69 14.61 0.15
CA LYS A 92 -3.95 16.06 0.26
C LYS A 92 -4.89 16.39 1.41
N GLY A 93 -5.94 15.60 1.61
CA GLY A 93 -6.85 15.76 2.76
C GLY A 93 -6.15 15.50 4.11
N LEU A 94 -5.32 14.46 4.17
CA LEU A 94 -4.53 14.12 5.36
C LEU A 94 -3.51 15.20 5.69
N LYS A 95 -2.97 15.91 4.72
CA LYS A 95 -2.01 17.00 4.95
C LYS A 95 -2.57 18.14 5.81
N MET A 96 -3.89 18.30 5.88
CA MET A 96 -4.54 19.24 6.81
C MET A 96 -4.40 18.81 8.28
N PHE A 97 -4.32 17.51 8.55
CA PHE A 97 -4.14 16.93 9.88
C PHE A 97 -2.68 16.64 10.21
N TYR A 98 -1.86 16.38 9.18
CA TYR A 98 -0.44 16.03 9.26
C TYR A 98 0.36 16.97 8.36
N PRO A 99 0.75 18.17 8.85
CA PRO A 99 1.26 19.25 8.00
C PRO A 99 2.58 18.89 7.28
N ASN A 100 3.41 18.06 7.91
CA ASN A 100 4.71 17.62 7.38
C ASN A 100 4.59 16.42 6.41
N LEU A 101 3.37 15.95 6.12
CA LEU A 101 3.15 14.78 5.29
C LEU A 101 3.53 15.02 3.83
N ILE A 102 4.35 14.12 3.31
CA ILE A 102 4.78 14.00 1.92
C ILE A 102 4.19 12.71 1.36
N HIS A 103 3.43 12.84 0.27
CA HIS A 103 2.87 11.70 -0.44
C HIS A 103 3.90 11.12 -1.42
N LEU A 104 4.11 9.82 -1.37
CA LEU A 104 4.95 9.08 -2.30
C LEU A 104 4.12 7.98 -2.97
N THR A 105 4.27 7.86 -4.28
CA THR A 105 3.65 6.74 -5.02
C THR A 105 4.47 5.48 -4.81
N CYS A 106 3.78 4.37 -4.56
CA CYS A 106 4.37 3.07 -4.35
C CYS A 106 5.13 2.60 -5.60
N VAL A 107 6.44 2.34 -5.43
CA VAL A 107 7.32 1.86 -6.49
C VAL A 107 6.85 0.51 -7.03
N CYS A 108 6.36 -0.39 -6.19
CA CYS A 108 5.82 -1.68 -6.61
C CYS A 108 4.63 -1.51 -7.55
N HIS A 109 3.74 -0.56 -7.26
CA HIS A 109 2.61 -0.27 -8.13
C HIS A 109 3.09 0.33 -9.47
N GLY A 110 4.06 1.24 -9.43
CA GLY A 110 4.70 1.79 -10.63
C GLY A 110 5.32 0.71 -11.51
N LEU A 111 6.09 -0.20 -10.93
CA LEU A 111 6.68 -1.35 -11.62
C LEU A 111 5.60 -2.24 -12.24
N ASN A 112 4.54 -2.55 -11.49
CA ASN A 112 3.43 -3.33 -12.01
C ASN A 112 2.77 -2.67 -13.23
N ARG A 113 2.58 -1.33 -13.21
CA ARG A 113 2.05 -0.59 -14.38
C ARG A 113 2.98 -0.68 -15.59
N VAL A 114 4.30 -0.62 -15.38
CA VAL A 114 5.28 -0.80 -16.46
C VAL A 114 5.20 -2.21 -17.03
N CYS A 115 5.13 -3.24 -16.18
CA CYS A 115 4.97 -4.62 -16.62
C CYS A 115 3.68 -4.83 -17.43
N GLU A 116 2.54 -4.29 -16.98
CA GLU A 116 1.28 -4.35 -17.71
C GLU A 116 1.37 -3.64 -19.07
N ALA A 117 2.08 -2.52 -19.16
CA ALA A 117 2.32 -1.85 -20.44
C ALA A 117 3.16 -2.73 -21.39
N ILE A 118 4.22 -3.37 -20.88
CA ILE A 118 5.04 -4.31 -21.67
C ILE A 118 4.16 -5.47 -22.19
N ARG A 119 3.36 -6.09 -21.31
CA ARG A 119 2.45 -7.19 -21.70
C ARG A 119 1.48 -6.77 -22.80
N ALA A 120 0.91 -5.56 -22.70
CA ALA A 120 0.01 -5.02 -23.72
C ALA A 120 0.69 -4.76 -25.08
N HIS A 121 2.00 -4.49 -25.11
CA HIS A 121 2.75 -4.29 -26.37
C HIS A 121 3.23 -5.61 -26.99
N PHE A 122 3.47 -6.64 -26.18
CA PHE A 122 4.00 -7.94 -26.62
C PHE A 122 2.98 -9.05 -26.42
N VAL A 123 1.83 -8.95 -27.09
CA VAL A 123 0.67 -9.86 -26.92
C VAL A 123 1.03 -11.31 -27.20
N ASP A 124 1.85 -11.59 -28.22
CA ASP A 124 2.27 -12.97 -28.53
C ASP A 124 3.11 -13.60 -27.40
N VAL A 125 3.94 -12.79 -26.73
CA VAL A 125 4.75 -13.23 -25.59
C VAL A 125 3.86 -13.42 -24.36
N ASP A 126 2.92 -12.51 -24.11
CA ASP A 126 1.93 -12.65 -23.04
C ASP A 126 1.08 -13.91 -23.23
N GLU A 127 0.63 -14.17 -24.45
CA GLU A 127 -0.12 -15.37 -24.81
C GLU A 127 0.72 -16.64 -24.63
N LEU A 128 1.99 -16.63 -25.07
CA LEU A 128 2.91 -17.75 -24.86
C LEU A 128 3.10 -18.06 -23.37
N ILE A 129 3.23 -17.03 -22.52
CA ILE A 129 3.36 -17.20 -21.06
C ILE A 129 2.05 -17.70 -20.45
N ALA A 130 0.91 -17.17 -20.88
CA ALA A 130 -0.42 -17.52 -20.38
C ALA A 130 -0.81 -18.98 -20.74
N ARG A 131 -0.41 -19.42 -21.93
CA ARG A 131 -0.44 -20.83 -22.34
C ARG A 131 0.70 -21.54 -21.63
N LYS A 132 0.55 -21.75 -20.31
CA LYS A 132 1.46 -22.50 -19.41
C LYS A 132 2.39 -23.37 -20.24
N PHE A 133 3.70 -23.14 -20.17
CA PHE A 133 4.69 -24.08 -20.71
C PHE A 133 4.27 -25.50 -20.28
N LEU A 134 3.62 -26.23 -21.17
CA LEU A 134 3.61 -27.69 -21.19
C LEU A 134 5.05 -28.01 -21.55
N ILE A 135 5.94 -27.94 -20.54
CA ILE A 135 7.24 -28.60 -20.62
C ILE A 135 6.87 -30.04 -20.96
N CYS A 136 7.27 -30.43 -22.17
CA CYS A 136 6.98 -31.71 -22.77
C CYS A 136 7.09 -32.81 -21.71
N ASN A 137 5.95 -33.39 -21.31
CA ASN A 137 5.96 -34.68 -20.62
C ASN A 137 6.38 -35.67 -21.70
N CYS A 138 7.70 -35.88 -21.81
CA CYS A 138 8.26 -36.91 -22.66
C CYS A 138 7.70 -38.23 -22.14
N LYS A 139 6.65 -38.74 -22.78
CA LYS A 139 6.26 -40.14 -22.68
C LYS A 139 7.36 -40.94 -23.37
N ASN A 140 8.46 -41.18 -22.66
CA ASN A 140 9.39 -42.22 -23.05
C ASN A 140 8.70 -43.55 -22.78
N ASN A 141 8.36 -44.23 -23.87
CA ASN A 141 8.14 -45.66 -23.88
C ASN A 141 9.37 -46.34 -23.27
N CYS A 142 9.20 -46.97 -22.11
CA CYS A 142 9.98 -48.11 -21.65
C CYS A 142 8.98 -49.20 -21.26
#